data_AF-A0A955PYR5-F1
#
_entry.id   AF-A0A955PYR5-F1
#
_cell.length_a   1.000
_cell.length_b   1.000
_cell.length_c   1.000
_cell.angle_alpha   90.00
_cell.angle_beta   90.00
_cell.angle_gamma   90.00
#
_symmetry.space_group_name_H-M   'P 1'
#
loop_
_entity.id
_entity.type
_entity.pdbx_description
1 polymer ?
#
loop_
_entity_poly.entity_id
_entity_poly.type
_entity_poly.pdbx_seq_one_letter_code
_entity_poly.pdbx_strand_id
1 'polypeptide(L)'
;MVASGEAYMQNLSIEYIEFRDSLGSSIHFLNLEDFASLLDPSLLSMAIAIAFIASAETLLCATAVDQMHSGARTRYNREMSAQGIGNLFCGFLGALPMTGVIVRSKANLQSGARTRVSAVLHGAWLLLFVGLFPKILELVPIASLAALLVYTGYTLINVQAIRTLSKFGRGEVIVYAVTVVTIVTTNLLIGVLAGLGVALAKLIYSTNTLQVSMD
;
A
#
# COMPACT_ATOMS: atom_id res chain seq x y z
N MET A 1 -4.82 10.83 20.53
CA MET A 1 -4.66 11.51 21.82
C MET A 1 -5.98 11.87 22.48
N VAL A 2 -6.92 12.59 21.83
CA VAL A 2 -8.26 12.85 22.42
C VAL A 2 -9.00 11.54 22.74
N ALA A 3 -9.09 10.62 21.78
CA ALA A 3 -9.70 9.30 21.99
C ALA A 3 -9.00 8.45 23.07
N SER A 4 -7.66 8.55 23.18
CA SER A 4 -6.87 7.88 24.22
C SER A 4 -7.16 8.44 25.61
N GLY A 5 -7.23 9.77 25.73
CA GLY A 5 -7.52 10.44 27.00
C GLY A 5 -8.94 10.17 27.47
N GLU A 6 -9.90 10.14 26.55
CA GLU A 6 -11.31 9.86 26.87
C GLU A 6 -11.54 8.40 27.24
N ALA A 7 -10.93 7.44 26.52
CA ALA A 7 -10.98 6.02 26.86
C ALA A 7 -10.34 5.70 28.22
N TYR A 8 -9.21 6.36 28.53
CA TYR A 8 -8.53 6.22 29.83
C TYR A 8 -9.37 6.80 30.98
N MET A 9 -9.97 7.98 30.79
CA MET A 9 -10.84 8.62 31.79
C MET A 9 -12.11 7.82 32.08
N GLN A 10 -12.68 7.15 31.07
CA GLN A 10 -13.90 6.36 31.20
C GLN A 10 -13.65 4.90 31.60
N ASN A 11 -12.39 4.50 31.81
CA ASN A 11 -11.97 3.16 32.25
C ASN A 11 -12.62 2.03 31.42
N LEU A 12 -12.73 2.25 30.11
CA LEU A 12 -13.32 1.27 29.21
C LEU A 12 -12.39 0.06 29.07
N SER A 13 -12.97 -1.14 29.09
CA SER A 13 -12.30 -2.40 28.78
C SER A 13 -12.03 -2.52 27.27
N ILE A 14 -11.12 -1.68 26.76
CA ILE A 14 -10.68 -1.67 25.36
C ILE A 14 -9.25 -2.22 25.32
N GLU A 15 -8.94 -2.96 24.26
CA GLU A 15 -7.60 -3.47 24.01
C GLU A 15 -6.67 -2.34 23.55
N TYR A 16 -5.48 -2.28 24.14
CA TYR A 16 -4.46 -1.26 23.86
C TYR A 16 -3.28 -1.88 23.14
N ILE A 17 -2.47 -1.06 22.46
CA ILE A 17 -1.27 -1.56 21.77
C ILE A 17 -0.25 -2.03 22.82
N GLU A 18 0.11 -3.31 22.77
CA GLU A 18 1.23 -3.84 23.56
C GLU A 18 2.55 -3.68 22.80
N PHE A 19 3.43 -2.80 23.29
CA PHE A 19 4.85 -2.84 22.92
C PHE A 19 5.57 -3.79 23.88
N ARG A 20 5.62 -5.07 23.50
CA ARG A 20 6.24 -6.15 24.30
C ARG A 20 7.76 -5.94 24.51
N ASP A 21 8.39 -5.18 23.62
CA ASP A 21 9.82 -5.18 23.40
C ASP A 21 10.39 -3.77 23.10
N SER A 22 11.64 -3.54 23.49
CA SER A 22 12.40 -2.37 23.06
C SER A 22 12.61 -2.41 21.54
N LEU A 23 12.71 -1.24 20.88
CA LEU A 23 12.95 -1.19 19.42
C LEU A 23 14.11 -2.08 18.94
N GLY A 24 15.14 -2.25 19.78
CA GLY A 24 16.30 -3.11 19.48
C GLY A 24 15.98 -4.60 19.47
N SER A 25 15.06 -5.08 20.31
CA SER A 25 14.63 -6.49 20.30
C SER A 25 13.63 -6.80 19.18
N SER A 26 13.08 -5.78 18.52
CA SER A 26 12.27 -5.94 17.31
C SER A 26 13.08 -6.13 16.03
N ILE A 27 14.40 -5.84 16.06
CA ILE A 27 15.27 -6.08 14.90
C ILE A 27 15.68 -7.55 14.92
N HIS A 28 15.15 -8.31 13.96
CA HIS A 28 15.53 -9.70 13.77
C HIS A 28 16.57 -9.78 12.65
N PHE A 29 17.81 -10.12 13.00
CA PHE A 29 18.85 -10.38 12.01
C PHE A 29 18.65 -11.77 11.41
N LEU A 30 18.81 -11.86 10.08
CA LEU A 30 18.70 -13.13 9.36
C LEU A 30 19.73 -14.15 9.90
N ASN A 31 19.23 -15.32 10.27
CA ASN A 31 20.04 -16.48 10.65
C ASN A 31 20.16 -17.46 9.48
N LEU A 32 21.01 -18.48 9.64
CA LEU A 32 21.24 -19.50 8.62
C LEU A 32 19.97 -20.27 8.23
N GLU A 33 19.06 -20.44 9.19
CA GLU A 33 17.76 -21.11 8.99
C GLU A 33 16.83 -20.28 8.07
N ASP A 34 16.83 -18.95 8.21
CA ASP A 34 16.05 -18.06 7.34
C ASP A 34 16.53 -18.13 5.88
N PHE A 35 17.84 -18.28 5.68
CA PHE A 35 18.42 -18.50 4.34
C PHE A 35 18.02 -19.84 3.75
N ALA A 36 17.89 -20.89 4.56
CA ALA A 36 17.37 -22.18 4.10
C ALA A 36 15.91 -22.08 3.67
N SER A 37 15.10 -21.27 4.36
CA SER A 37 13.70 -21.00 4.01
C SER A 37 13.51 -20.26 2.69
N LEU A 38 14.54 -19.56 2.16
CA LEU A 38 14.46 -18.89 0.85
C LEU A 38 14.23 -19.87 -0.32
N LEU A 39 14.57 -21.15 -0.13
CA LEU A 39 14.33 -22.20 -1.11
C LEU A 39 12.92 -22.79 -1.04
N ASP A 40 12.10 -22.39 -0.06
CA ASP A 40 10.71 -22.80 0.02
C ASP A 40 9.90 -22.21 -1.16
N PRO A 41 9.32 -23.04 -2.03
CA PRO A 41 8.51 -22.57 -3.15
C PRO A 41 7.35 -21.69 -2.72
N SER A 42 6.77 -21.93 -1.54
CA SER A 42 5.66 -21.14 -1.01
C SER A 42 6.10 -19.71 -0.67
N LEU A 43 7.24 -19.57 0.00
CA LEU A 43 7.83 -18.28 0.33
C LEU A 43 8.21 -17.50 -0.93
N LEU A 44 8.83 -18.17 -1.91
CA LEU A 44 9.20 -17.54 -3.18
C LEU A 44 7.96 -17.05 -3.94
N SER A 45 6.88 -17.84 -3.95
CA SER A 45 5.62 -17.44 -4.58
C SER A 45 5.00 -16.20 -3.92
N MET A 46 5.05 -16.13 -2.58
CA MET A 46 4.56 -14.98 -1.81
C MET A 46 5.44 -13.75 -2.01
N ALA A 47 6.76 -13.93 -2.07
CA ALA A 47 7.72 -12.86 -2.32
C ALA A 47 7.53 -12.24 -3.71
N ILE A 48 7.35 -13.06 -4.74
CA ILE A 48 7.05 -12.60 -6.10
C ILE A 48 5.72 -11.85 -6.13
N ALA A 49 4.69 -12.37 -5.44
CA ALA A 49 3.39 -11.73 -5.35
C ALA A 49 3.49 -10.33 -4.71
N ILE A 50 4.16 -10.23 -3.56
CA ILE A 50 4.39 -8.97 -2.86
C ILE A 50 5.21 -8.03 -3.74
N ALA A 51 6.27 -8.50 -4.39
CA ALA A 51 7.09 -7.67 -5.28
C ALA A 51 6.27 -7.08 -6.42
N PHE A 52 5.39 -7.86 -7.04
CA PHE A 52 4.50 -7.40 -8.10
C PHE A 52 3.51 -6.34 -7.58
N ILE A 53 2.82 -6.64 -6.49
CA ILE A 53 1.82 -5.74 -5.88
C ILE A 53 2.48 -4.42 -5.44
N ALA A 54 3.58 -4.53 -4.70
CA ALA A 54 4.32 -3.39 -4.18
C ALA A 54 4.86 -2.49 -5.30
N SER A 55 5.34 -3.08 -6.40
CA SER A 55 5.82 -2.34 -7.56
C SER A 55 4.66 -1.62 -8.27
N ALA A 56 3.54 -2.32 -8.49
CA ALA A 56 2.35 -1.74 -9.10
C ALA A 56 1.81 -0.57 -8.26
N GLU A 57 1.67 -0.75 -6.95
CA GLU A 57 1.22 0.31 -6.04
C GLU A 57 2.15 1.52 -6.06
N THR A 58 3.46 1.29 -6.04
CA THR A 58 4.46 2.38 -6.05
C THR A 58 4.41 3.16 -7.37
N LEU A 59 4.27 2.49 -8.52
CA LEU A 59 4.11 3.14 -9.82
C LEU A 59 2.79 3.92 -9.91
N LEU A 60 1.69 3.34 -9.44
CA LEU A 60 0.38 4.02 -9.41
C LEU A 60 0.42 5.25 -8.50
N CYS A 61 1.04 5.14 -7.33
CA CYS A 61 1.23 6.26 -6.42
C CYS A 61 2.12 7.35 -7.02
N ALA A 62 3.26 6.99 -7.62
CA ALA A 62 4.15 7.93 -8.30
C ALA A 62 3.43 8.68 -9.43
N THR A 63 2.68 7.94 -10.26
CA THR A 63 1.91 8.52 -11.38
C THR A 63 0.83 9.48 -10.87
N ALA A 64 0.10 9.10 -9.82
CA ALA A 64 -0.94 9.94 -9.24
C ALA A 64 -0.35 11.19 -8.56
N VAL A 65 0.76 11.06 -7.85
CA VAL A 65 1.49 12.18 -7.23
C VAL A 65 1.99 13.16 -8.29
N ASP A 66 2.58 12.65 -9.37
CA ASP A 66 3.03 13.47 -10.49
C ASP A 66 1.86 14.30 -11.07
N GLN A 67 0.64 13.76 -11.13
CA GLN A 67 -0.54 14.52 -11.59
C GLN A 67 -0.99 15.63 -10.64
N MET A 68 -0.59 15.59 -9.36
CA MET A 68 -0.98 16.59 -8.35
C MET A 68 -0.04 17.80 -8.29
N HIS A 69 1.09 17.79 -9.01
CA HIS A 69 2.04 18.90 -9.00
C HIS A 69 2.65 19.19 -10.38
N SER A 70 3.15 20.41 -10.57
CA SER A 70 3.87 20.84 -11.78
C SER A 70 5.41 20.73 -11.67
N GLY A 71 5.92 20.19 -10.55
CA GLY A 71 7.35 20.02 -10.31
C GLY A 71 8.03 18.92 -11.14
N ALA A 72 9.25 18.57 -10.73
CA ALA A 72 10.03 17.51 -11.38
C ALA A 72 9.26 16.17 -11.35
N ARG A 73 9.14 15.54 -12.51
CA ARG A 73 8.45 14.25 -12.68
C ARG A 73 9.25 13.09 -12.11
N THR A 74 8.53 12.04 -11.72
CA THR A 74 9.13 10.83 -11.14
C THR A 74 9.89 10.04 -12.22
N ARG A 75 11.12 9.63 -11.89
CA ARG A 75 11.89 8.69 -12.72
C ARG A 75 11.54 7.26 -12.29
N TYR A 76 10.54 6.66 -12.91
CA TYR A 76 9.96 5.37 -12.51
C TYR A 76 11.00 4.25 -12.30
N ASN A 77 11.96 4.08 -13.22
CA ASN A 77 13.02 3.07 -13.07
C ASN A 77 13.84 3.28 -11.78
N ARG A 78 14.17 4.54 -11.46
CA ARG A 78 14.92 4.88 -10.24
C ARG A 78 14.08 4.64 -8.99
N GLU A 79 12.77 4.89 -9.05
CA GLU A 79 11.85 4.63 -7.95
C GLU A 79 11.72 3.13 -7.68
N MET A 80 11.55 2.32 -8.71
CA MET A 80 11.50 0.85 -8.59
C MET A 80 12.82 0.28 -8.05
N SER A 81 13.98 0.76 -8.53
CA SER A 81 15.27 0.33 -7.98
C SER A 81 15.43 0.74 -6.50
N ALA A 82 15.02 1.95 -6.14
CA ALA A 82 15.08 2.43 -4.75
C ALA A 82 14.16 1.60 -3.84
N GLN A 83 12.96 1.27 -4.30
CA GLN A 83 12.02 0.42 -3.58
C GLN A 83 12.56 -0.99 -3.39
N GLY A 84 13.15 -1.59 -4.44
CA GLY A 84 13.76 -2.92 -4.36
C GLY A 84 14.90 -2.96 -3.34
N ILE A 85 15.80 -1.97 -3.37
CA ILE A 85 16.88 -1.83 -2.39
C ILE A 85 16.33 -1.61 -0.98
N GLY A 86 15.30 -0.76 -0.83
CA GLY A 86 14.65 -0.52 0.46
C GLY A 86 14.04 -1.79 1.05
N ASN A 87 13.33 -2.56 0.22
CA ASN A 87 12.70 -3.82 0.65
C ASN A 87 13.71 -4.94 0.93
N LEU A 88 14.89 -4.91 0.28
CA LEU A 88 16.01 -5.77 0.66
C LEU A 88 16.46 -5.47 2.09
N PHE A 89 16.63 -4.19 2.45
CA PHE A 89 16.94 -3.80 3.83
C PHE A 89 15.81 -4.14 4.81
N CYS A 90 14.54 -4.03 4.39
CA CYS A 90 13.42 -4.48 5.20
C CYS A 90 13.55 -5.97 5.54
N GLY A 91 13.83 -6.81 4.53
CA GLY A 91 14.05 -8.25 4.74
C GLY A 91 15.21 -8.56 5.70
N PHE A 92 16.34 -7.85 5.58
CA PHE A 92 17.49 -8.03 6.47
C PHE A 92 17.23 -7.65 7.93
N LEU A 93 16.34 -6.69 8.17
CA LEU A 93 16.00 -6.20 9.50
C LEU A 93 14.75 -6.89 10.09
N GLY A 94 14.16 -7.83 9.37
CA GLY A 94 12.88 -8.45 9.74
C GLY A 94 11.68 -7.48 9.65
N ALA A 95 11.83 -6.37 8.94
CA ALA A 95 10.79 -5.37 8.77
C ALA A 95 9.83 -5.75 7.62
N LEU A 96 8.59 -5.26 7.72
CA LEU A 96 7.59 -5.46 6.69
C LEU A 96 7.98 -4.74 5.37
N PRO A 97 7.62 -5.29 4.21
CA PRO A 97 7.82 -4.65 2.92
C PRO A 97 7.16 -3.27 2.88
N MET A 98 7.85 -2.32 2.23
CA MET A 98 7.42 -0.94 2.04
C MET A 98 6.94 -0.70 0.60
N THR A 99 5.96 0.20 0.48
CA THR A 99 5.36 0.66 -0.78
C THR A 99 5.13 2.16 -0.78
N GLY A 100 4.87 2.74 -1.95
CA GLY A 100 4.37 4.11 -2.05
C GLY A 100 2.92 4.22 -1.56
N VAL A 101 2.60 5.27 -0.78
CA VAL A 101 1.26 5.50 -0.24
C VAL A 101 0.72 6.86 -0.69
N ILE A 102 -0.29 6.85 -1.57
CA ILE A 102 -0.85 8.07 -2.18
C ILE A 102 -1.38 9.06 -1.14
N VAL A 103 -2.04 8.57 -0.07
CA VAL A 103 -2.67 9.44 0.94
C VAL A 103 -1.61 10.27 1.67
N ARG A 104 -0.51 9.63 2.10
CA ARG A 104 0.60 10.33 2.75
C ARG A 104 1.30 11.28 1.79
N SER A 105 1.56 10.85 0.56
CA SER A 105 2.22 11.68 -0.44
C SER A 105 1.40 12.92 -0.78
N LYS A 106 0.08 12.79 -0.92
CA LYS A 106 -0.84 13.91 -1.13
C LYS A 106 -0.81 14.89 0.04
N ALA A 107 -0.91 14.41 1.28
CA ALA A 107 -0.85 15.27 2.45
C ALA A 107 0.49 16.02 2.54
N ASN A 108 1.60 15.34 2.21
CA ASN A 108 2.93 15.95 2.17
C ASN A 108 3.01 17.08 1.13
N LEU A 109 2.46 16.88 -0.07
CA LEU A 109 2.40 17.92 -1.12
C LEU A 109 1.50 19.09 -0.74
N GLN A 110 0.33 18.81 -0.15
CA GLN A 110 -0.60 19.85 0.33
C GLN A 110 0.01 20.69 1.45
N SER A 111 0.94 20.11 2.21
CA SER A 111 1.75 20.80 3.22
C SER A 111 2.92 21.61 2.62
N GLY A 112 3.02 21.67 1.29
CA GLY A 112 4.01 22.46 0.57
C GLY A 112 5.38 21.77 0.38
N ALA A 113 5.49 20.47 0.65
CA ALA A 113 6.75 19.76 0.46
C ALA A 113 7.19 19.75 -1.01
N ARG A 114 8.46 20.11 -1.25
CA ARG A 114 9.06 20.18 -2.59
C ARG A 114 10.22 19.20 -2.82
N THR A 115 10.73 18.60 -1.75
CA THR A 115 11.92 17.74 -1.78
C THR A 115 11.70 16.44 -1.01
N ARG A 116 12.56 15.45 -1.28
CA ARG A 116 12.57 14.15 -0.60
C ARG A 116 12.89 14.25 0.89
N VAL A 117 13.49 15.37 1.33
CA VAL A 117 13.86 15.62 2.72
C VAL A 117 12.63 15.56 3.63
N SER A 118 11.46 16.01 3.17
CA SER A 118 10.23 15.94 3.97
C SER A 118 9.88 14.49 4.36
N ALA A 119 10.02 13.55 3.42
CA ALA A 119 9.76 12.13 3.69
C ALA A 119 10.80 11.52 4.63
N VAL A 120 12.08 11.88 4.46
CA VAL A 120 13.17 11.42 5.35
C VAL A 120 12.95 11.95 6.77
N LEU A 121 12.64 13.24 6.92
CA LEU A 121 12.34 13.84 8.22
C LEU A 121 11.11 13.21 8.85
N HIS A 122 10.04 12.95 8.09
CA HIS A 122 8.86 12.25 8.60
C HIS A 122 9.23 10.86 9.16
N GLY A 123 10.04 10.09 8.44
CA GLY A 123 10.55 8.81 8.93
C GLY A 123 11.42 8.95 10.18
N ALA A 124 12.31 9.94 10.21
CA ALA A 124 13.16 10.23 11.37
C ALA A 124 12.32 10.63 12.61
N TRP A 125 11.27 11.44 12.43
CA TRP A 125 10.35 11.80 13.50
C TRP A 125 9.59 10.59 14.01
N LEU A 126 9.10 9.72 13.12
CA LEU A 126 8.43 8.47 13.52
C LEU A 126 9.38 7.60 14.35
N LEU A 127 10.63 7.41 13.89
CA LEU A 127 11.63 6.63 14.61
C LEU A 127 11.92 7.23 16.00
N LEU A 128 12.07 8.56 16.07
CA LEU A 128 12.29 9.28 17.32
C LEU A 128 11.12 9.10 18.30
N PHE A 129 9.88 9.26 17.83
CA PHE A 129 8.70 9.14 18.70
C PHE A 129 8.49 7.72 19.20
N VAL A 130 8.68 6.72 18.35
CA VAL A 130 8.58 5.32 18.75
C VAL A 130 9.70 4.95 19.74
N GLY A 131 10.91 5.50 19.56
CA GLY A 131 12.02 5.23 20.47
C GLY A 131 11.95 5.94 21.82
N LEU A 132 11.53 7.21 21.83
CA LEU A 132 11.49 8.02 23.06
C LEU A 132 10.20 7.87 23.86
N PHE A 133 9.08 7.59 23.19
CA PHE A 133 7.75 7.64 23.83
C PHE A 133 6.93 6.34 23.67
N PRO A 134 7.49 5.13 23.87
CA PRO A 134 6.74 3.89 23.74
C PRO A 134 5.55 3.83 24.72
N LYS A 135 5.71 4.34 25.95
CA LYS A 135 4.63 4.40 26.96
C LYS A 135 3.45 5.26 26.58
N ILE A 136 3.66 6.30 25.77
CA ILE A 136 2.56 7.12 25.25
C ILE A 136 1.83 6.38 24.13
N LEU A 137 2.55 5.61 23.31
CA LEU A 137 1.98 4.81 22.23
C LEU A 137 1.16 3.63 22.75
N GLU A 138 1.54 3.03 23.89
CA GLU A 138 0.76 2.00 24.59
C GLU A 138 -0.62 2.52 25.03
N LEU A 139 -0.83 3.83 25.16
CA LEU A 139 -2.14 4.41 25.49
C LEU A 139 -3.07 4.55 24.29
N VAL A 140 -2.66 4.13 23.09
CA VAL A 140 -3.50 4.19 21.89
C VAL A 140 -4.43 2.97 21.88
N PRO A 141 -5.76 3.15 21.93
CA PRO A 141 -6.70 2.04 21.87
C PRO A 141 -6.72 1.43 20.47
N ILE A 142 -6.74 0.10 20.37
CA ILE A 142 -6.82 -0.62 19.08
C ILE A 142 -8.11 -0.25 18.33
N ALA A 143 -9.20 0.00 19.04
CA ALA A 143 -10.46 0.49 18.45
C ALA A 143 -10.27 1.81 17.67
N SER A 144 -9.39 2.71 18.13
CA SER A 144 -9.10 3.95 17.40
C SER A 144 -8.34 3.68 16.10
N LEU A 145 -7.40 2.73 16.10
CA LEU A 145 -6.69 2.31 14.90
C LEU A 145 -7.62 1.61 13.90
N ALA A 146 -8.51 0.76 14.38
CA ALA A 146 -9.51 0.10 13.54
C ALA A 146 -10.45 1.10 12.89
N ALA A 147 -10.97 2.07 13.66
CA ALA A 147 -11.82 3.14 13.13
C ALA A 147 -11.07 3.99 12.08
N LEU A 148 -9.80 4.32 12.34
CA LEU A 148 -8.95 5.03 11.37
C LEU A 148 -8.76 4.22 10.08
N LEU A 149 -8.54 2.91 10.17
CA LEU A 149 -8.39 2.03 9.01
C LEU A 149 -9.68 1.96 8.17
N VAL A 150 -10.84 1.81 8.81
CA VAL A 150 -12.14 1.81 8.13
C VAL A 150 -12.41 3.16 7.46
N TYR A 151 -12.16 4.27 8.17
CA TYR A 151 -12.37 5.62 7.65
C TYR A 151 -11.46 5.93 6.45
N THR A 152 -10.18 5.57 6.55
CA THR A 152 -9.22 5.75 5.45
C THR A 152 -9.59 4.88 4.25
N GLY A 153 -9.97 3.62 4.47
CA GLY A 153 -10.49 2.72 3.42
C GLY A 153 -11.72 3.28 2.72
N TYR A 154 -12.69 3.81 3.48
CA TYR A 154 -13.88 4.46 2.93
C TYR A 154 -13.53 5.69 2.08
N THR A 155 -12.58 6.50 2.54
CA THR A 155 -12.14 7.72 1.84
C THR A 155 -11.43 7.43 0.51
N LEU A 156 -10.87 6.23 0.34
CA LEU A 156 -10.25 5.81 -0.92
C LEU A 156 -11.27 5.44 -2.00
N ILE A 157 -12.54 5.20 -1.64
CA ILE A 157 -13.59 4.84 -2.61
C ILE A 157 -13.98 6.08 -3.41
N ASN A 158 -13.59 6.11 -4.69
CA ASN A 158 -13.99 7.16 -5.62
C ASN A 158 -15.23 6.76 -6.41
N VAL A 159 -16.42 7.09 -5.88
CA VAL A 159 -17.71 6.81 -6.53
C VAL A 159 -17.84 7.48 -7.91
N GLN A 160 -17.24 8.67 -8.08
CA GLN A 160 -17.25 9.38 -9.36
C GLN A 160 -16.44 8.65 -10.42
N ALA A 161 -15.31 8.04 -10.04
CA ALA A 161 -14.51 7.20 -10.94
C ALA A 161 -15.32 5.99 -11.42
N ILE A 162 -16.06 5.31 -10.54
CA ILE A 162 -16.93 4.18 -10.89
C ILE A 162 -18.04 4.63 -11.87
N ARG A 163 -18.67 5.78 -11.61
CA ARG A 163 -19.70 6.34 -12.49
C ARG A 163 -19.14 6.80 -13.83
N THR A 164 -17.90 7.22 -13.88
CA THR A 164 -17.23 7.59 -15.13
C THR A 164 -16.87 6.33 -15.92
N LEU A 165 -16.42 5.27 -15.23
CA LEU A 165 -16.11 3.97 -15.83
C LEU A 165 -17.33 3.37 -16.54
N SER A 166 -18.53 3.49 -15.97
CA SER A 166 -19.76 2.99 -16.62
C SER A 166 -20.10 3.69 -17.93
N LYS A 167 -19.61 4.92 -18.16
CA LYS A 167 -19.77 5.64 -19.43
C LYS A 167 -18.85 5.10 -20.53
N PHE A 168 -17.74 4.45 -20.19
CA PHE A 168 -16.82 3.81 -21.16
C PHE A 168 -17.32 2.45 -21.66
N GLY A 169 -18.44 1.96 -21.11
CA GLY A 169 -19.11 0.75 -21.58
C GLY A 169 -19.16 -0.37 -20.53
N ARG A 170 -20.01 -1.37 -20.79
CA ARG A 170 -20.26 -2.48 -19.88
C ARG A 170 -19.02 -3.34 -19.58
N GLY A 171 -18.09 -3.44 -20.55
CA GLY A 171 -16.86 -4.21 -20.40
C GLY A 171 -15.98 -3.75 -19.24
N GLU A 172 -15.85 -2.44 -19.02
CA GLU A 172 -14.95 -1.94 -17.95
C GLU A 172 -15.57 -2.09 -16.58
N VAL A 173 -16.89 -2.00 -16.49
CA VAL A 173 -17.62 -2.30 -15.26
C VAL A 173 -17.47 -3.78 -14.90
N ILE A 174 -17.46 -4.69 -15.89
CA ILE A 174 -17.23 -6.12 -15.66
C ILE A 174 -15.81 -6.37 -15.16
N VAL A 175 -14.78 -5.80 -15.81
CA VAL A 175 -13.38 -5.92 -15.36
C VAL A 175 -13.23 -5.42 -13.92
N TYR A 176 -13.80 -4.26 -13.61
CA TYR A 176 -13.79 -3.71 -12.25
C TYR A 176 -14.51 -4.63 -11.25
N ALA A 177 -15.71 -5.10 -11.57
CA ALA A 177 -16.50 -5.96 -10.69
C ALA A 177 -15.79 -7.29 -10.42
N VAL A 178 -15.22 -7.92 -11.46
CA VAL A 178 -14.43 -9.15 -11.31
C VAL A 178 -13.24 -8.90 -10.39
N THR A 179 -12.46 -7.85 -10.65
CA THR A 179 -11.31 -7.49 -9.80
C THR A 179 -11.74 -7.34 -8.33
N VAL A 180 -12.76 -6.52 -8.05
CA VAL A 180 -13.20 -6.23 -6.67
C VAL A 180 -13.74 -7.48 -5.98
N VAL A 181 -14.63 -8.23 -6.64
CA VAL A 181 -15.24 -9.43 -6.07
C VAL A 181 -14.18 -10.48 -5.78
N THR A 182 -13.24 -10.71 -6.70
CA THR A 182 -12.15 -11.66 -6.48
C THR A 182 -11.22 -11.21 -5.36
N ILE A 183 -10.87 -9.92 -5.23
CA ILE A 183 -10.05 -9.43 -4.10
C ILE A 183 -10.75 -9.70 -2.76
N VAL A 184 -12.04 -9.39 -2.66
CA VAL A 184 -12.81 -9.54 -1.41
C VAL A 184 -13.02 -11.01 -1.03
N THR A 185 -13.17 -11.90 -2.01
CA THR A 185 -13.44 -13.32 -1.77
C THR A 185 -12.18 -14.18 -1.65
N THR A 186 -11.05 -13.72 -2.20
CA THR A 186 -9.79 -14.47 -2.22
C THR A 186 -8.67 -13.63 -1.61
N ASN A 187 -7.84 -13.01 -2.43
CA ASN A 187 -6.77 -12.10 -2.01
C ASN A 187 -6.44 -11.10 -3.14
N LEU A 188 -5.57 -10.15 -2.80
CA LEU A 188 -5.21 -9.06 -3.71
C LEU A 188 -4.55 -9.57 -5.00
N LEU A 189 -3.63 -10.54 -4.91
CA LEU A 189 -2.90 -11.07 -6.07
C LEU A 189 -3.85 -11.70 -7.10
N ILE A 190 -4.66 -12.65 -6.66
CA ILE A 190 -5.59 -13.38 -7.53
C ILE A 190 -6.58 -12.40 -8.15
N GLY A 191 -7.06 -11.42 -7.38
CA GLY A 191 -7.97 -10.40 -7.89
C GLY A 191 -7.37 -9.52 -8.97
N VAL A 192 -6.13 -9.05 -8.79
CA VAL A 192 -5.42 -8.25 -9.82
C VAL A 192 -5.17 -9.06 -11.09
N LEU A 193 -4.73 -10.32 -10.95
CA LEU A 193 -4.49 -11.21 -12.10
C LEU A 193 -5.78 -11.55 -12.85
N ALA A 194 -6.87 -11.83 -12.13
CA ALA A 194 -8.18 -12.07 -12.74
C ALA A 194 -8.68 -10.85 -13.50
N GLY A 195 -8.59 -9.66 -12.88
CA GLY A 195 -8.94 -8.39 -13.52
C GLY A 195 -8.16 -8.14 -14.81
N LEU A 196 -6.83 -8.31 -14.76
CA LEU A 196 -5.96 -8.17 -15.91
C LEU A 196 -6.29 -9.19 -17.01
N GLY A 197 -6.55 -10.45 -16.64
CA GLY A 197 -6.94 -11.50 -17.58
C GLY A 197 -8.23 -11.15 -18.34
N VAL A 198 -9.26 -10.66 -17.63
CA VAL A 198 -10.51 -10.22 -18.26
C VAL A 198 -10.29 -9.00 -19.15
N ALA A 199 -9.47 -8.04 -18.71
CA ALA A 199 -9.13 -6.85 -19.50
C ALA A 199 -8.42 -7.22 -20.81
N LEU A 200 -7.46 -8.14 -20.76
CA LEU A 200 -6.75 -8.64 -21.95
C LEU A 200 -7.67 -9.42 -22.87
N ALA A 201 -8.50 -10.32 -22.34
CA ALA A 201 -9.48 -11.07 -23.13
C ALA A 201 -10.43 -10.13 -23.89
N LYS A 202 -10.90 -9.07 -23.22
CA LYS A 202 -11.72 -8.03 -23.83
C LYS A 202 -10.97 -7.29 -24.95
N LEU A 203 -9.72 -6.88 -24.71
CA LEU A 203 -8.90 -6.18 -25.71
C LEU A 203 -8.71 -7.03 -26.96
N ILE A 204 -8.43 -8.32 -26.79
CA ILE A 204 -8.28 -9.28 -27.90
C ILE A 204 -9.59 -9.42 -28.67
N TYR A 205 -10.72 -9.61 -27.97
CA TYR A 205 -12.03 -9.72 -28.62
C TYR A 205 -12.41 -8.46 -29.42
N SER A 206 -12.17 -7.28 -28.84
CA SER A 206 -12.44 -5.99 -29.49
C SER A 206 -11.55 -5.73 -30.69
N THR A 207 -10.28 -6.16 -30.64
CA THR A 207 -9.33 -5.98 -31.75
C THR A 207 -9.65 -6.94 -32.90
N ASN A 208 -10.06 -8.18 -32.58
CA ASN A 208 -10.46 -9.18 -33.56
C ASN A 208 -11.75 -8.80 -34.31
N THR A 209 -12.65 -8.05 -33.67
CA THR A 209 -13.86 -7.51 -34.32
C THR A 209 -13.62 -6.23 -35.14
N LEU A 210 -12.41 -5.67 -35.13
CA LEU A 210 -12.08 -4.41 -35.84
C LEU A 210 -11.40 -4.59 -37.20
N GLN A 211 -11.27 -5.82 -37.72
CA GLN A 211 -10.89 -6.04 -39.12
C GLN A 211 -12.14 -6.28 -39.97
N VAL A 212 -12.62 -5.24 -40.66
CA VAL A 212 -12.96 -5.16 -42.11
C VAL A 212 -13.60 -3.78 -42.36
N SER A 213 -12.80 -2.79 -42.71
CA SER A 213 -13.17 -1.69 -43.62
C SER A 213 -11.85 -1.07 -44.08
N MET A 214 -11.28 -1.69 -45.11
CA MET A 214 -10.26 -1.09 -45.95
C MET A 214 -11.00 -0.67 -47.22
N ASP A 215 -11.27 0.63 -47.35
CA ASP A 215 -11.56 1.27 -48.64
C ASP A 215 -10.24 1.73 -49.28
#